data_AF-A0A3Q3IQV0-F1
#
_entry.id   AF-A0A3Q3IQV0-F1
#
_cell.length_a   1.000
_cell.length_b   1.000
_cell.length_c   1.000
_cell.angle_alpha   90.00
_cell.angle_beta   90.00
_cell.angle_gamma   90.00
#
_symmetry.space_group_name_H-M   'P 1'
#
loop_
_entity.id
_entity.type
_entity.pdbx_description
1 polymer ?
#
loop_
_entity_poly.entity_id
_entity_poly.type
_entity_poly.pdbx_seq_one_letter_code
_entity_poly.pdbx_strand_id
1 'polypeptide(L)'
;MIPAYQAGSTTSPLHNALIPTTLTSLPSSSQFFRWTYVSLSCEEDDSSAGWTLRRNTTRDTRTQCEDWGRPAGASCNISYIVPWDSGVYWCQSTQGATSNSINITVTGGAVILQSPVLPVMEGHDVTVRCEARSPPSSLPAAFYKDGSLIGAEPTGHMTIRRVSKADEGLYTCNISGHGASPPSWLSVTGQEVTLVSCNRGIIIAQNVTGMLYVKCYQGVKCFGSCVS
;
A
#
# COMPACT_ATOMS: atom_id res chain seq x y z
N MET A 1 13.73 -22.68 -60.88
CA MET A 1 13.11 -23.48 -59.81
C MET A 1 14.10 -23.52 -58.64
N ILE A 2 13.89 -22.65 -57.65
CA ILE A 2 14.58 -22.62 -56.35
C ILE A 2 13.45 -22.32 -55.35
N PRO A 3 13.16 -23.17 -54.35
CA PRO A 3 12.06 -22.94 -53.44
C PRO A 3 12.44 -21.94 -52.34
N ALA A 4 11.48 -21.07 -52.00
CA ALA A 4 11.53 -20.17 -50.86
C ALA A 4 11.44 -20.96 -49.56
N TYR A 5 12.36 -20.71 -48.62
CA TYR A 5 12.30 -21.25 -47.27
C TYR A 5 11.72 -20.17 -46.34
N GLN A 6 10.60 -20.49 -45.68
CA GLN A 6 9.87 -19.60 -44.79
C GLN A 6 10.65 -19.36 -43.48
N ALA A 7 10.67 -18.10 -43.02
CA ALA A 7 11.20 -17.73 -41.71
C ALA A 7 10.24 -18.23 -40.61
N GLY A 8 10.70 -19.18 -39.79
CA GLY A 8 9.99 -19.68 -38.62
C GLY A 8 10.02 -18.66 -37.48
N SER A 9 8.82 -18.27 -37.03
CA SER A 9 8.57 -17.50 -35.81
C SER A 9 8.94 -18.36 -34.58
N THR A 10 10.06 -18.07 -33.93
CA THR A 10 10.40 -18.62 -32.62
C THR A 10 9.97 -17.65 -31.53
N THR A 11 8.77 -17.82 -31.00
CA THR A 11 8.35 -17.21 -29.73
C THR A 11 9.09 -17.91 -28.59
N SER A 12 9.97 -17.17 -27.90
CA SER A 12 10.62 -17.65 -26.66
C SER A 12 9.65 -17.53 -25.47
N PRO A 13 9.46 -18.58 -24.65
CA PRO A 13 8.61 -18.51 -23.47
C PRO A 13 9.46 -18.22 -22.23
N LEU A 14 9.88 -16.98 -22.01
CA LEU A 14 10.49 -16.58 -20.74
C LEU A 14 10.02 -15.17 -20.35
N HIS A 15 9.41 -15.11 -19.16
CA HIS A 15 8.90 -13.94 -18.42
C HIS A 15 7.56 -13.34 -18.85
N ASN A 16 6.47 -14.09 -18.65
CA ASN A 16 5.29 -13.49 -18.01
C ASN A 16 5.54 -13.51 -16.49
N ALA A 17 6.42 -12.63 -16.00
CA ALA A 17 6.35 -12.27 -14.60
C ALA A 17 5.03 -11.53 -14.43
N LEU A 18 4.08 -12.11 -13.71
CA LEU A 18 2.90 -11.40 -13.23
C LEU A 18 3.42 -10.21 -12.43
N ILE A 19 3.45 -9.01 -13.01
CA ILE A 19 3.68 -7.81 -12.21
C ILE A 19 2.46 -7.71 -11.28
N PRO A 20 2.66 -7.62 -9.97
CA PRO A 20 1.54 -7.54 -9.04
C PRO A 20 0.82 -6.21 -9.25
N THR A 21 -0.44 -6.29 -9.67
CA THR A 21 -1.37 -5.16 -9.61
C THR A 21 -1.38 -4.59 -8.20
N THR A 22 -1.25 -3.26 -8.09
CA THR A 22 -1.30 -2.55 -6.81
C THR A 22 -2.71 -1.97 -6.62
N LEU A 23 -3.33 -2.29 -5.49
CA LEU A 23 -4.56 -1.65 -5.04
C LEU A 23 -4.22 -0.32 -4.36
N THR A 24 -4.79 0.76 -4.89
CA THR A 24 -4.66 2.12 -4.37
C THR A 24 -6.01 2.67 -3.91
N SER A 25 -5.99 3.70 -3.06
CA SER A 25 -7.19 4.43 -2.65
C SER A 25 -7.06 5.93 -2.90
N LEU A 26 -8.19 6.56 -3.23
CA LEU A 26 -8.31 8.00 -3.37
C LEU A 26 -9.44 8.53 -2.46
N PRO A 27 -9.13 9.41 -1.48
CA PRO A 27 -7.78 9.85 -1.10
C PRO A 27 -6.94 8.72 -0.49
N SER A 28 -5.61 8.85 -0.58
CA SER A 28 -4.64 7.88 -0.05
C SER A 28 -4.56 7.93 1.48
N SER A 29 -5.60 7.40 2.12
CA SER A 29 -5.78 7.36 3.57
C SER A 29 -6.32 6.00 4.01
N SER A 30 -5.91 5.55 5.19
CA SER A 30 -6.46 4.35 5.84
C SER A 30 -7.72 4.63 6.66
N GLN A 31 -7.98 5.88 7.02
CA GLN A 31 -9.16 6.28 7.81
C GLN A 31 -10.01 7.32 7.09
N PHE A 32 -11.34 7.20 7.29
CA PHE A 32 -12.34 8.09 6.70
C PHE A 32 -13.44 8.40 7.70
N PHE A 33 -14.02 9.60 7.58
CA PHE A 33 -15.29 9.89 8.21
C PHE A 33 -16.44 9.20 7.47
N ARG A 34 -17.51 8.85 8.18
CA ARG A 34 -18.76 8.47 7.50
C ARG A 34 -19.24 9.56 6.55
N TRP A 35 -19.87 9.12 5.47
CA TRP A 35 -20.44 9.97 4.42
C TRP A 35 -19.40 10.69 3.54
N THR A 36 -18.18 10.16 3.46
CA THR A 36 -17.17 10.62 2.50
C THR A 36 -17.14 9.74 1.25
N TYR A 37 -16.62 10.32 0.16
CA TYR A 37 -16.32 9.61 -1.07
C TYR A 37 -14.99 8.85 -0.94
N VAL A 38 -14.96 7.62 -1.46
CA VAL A 38 -13.74 6.81 -1.61
C VAL A 38 -13.75 6.16 -2.98
N SER A 39 -12.62 6.19 -3.67
CA SER A 39 -12.38 5.40 -4.88
C SER A 39 -11.25 4.41 -4.63
N LEU A 40 -11.48 3.15 -4.96
CA LEU A 40 -10.51 2.07 -4.86
C LEU A 40 -10.15 1.59 -6.25
N SER A 41 -8.87 1.53 -6.60
CA SER A 41 -8.44 1.16 -7.95
C SER A 41 -7.38 0.09 -7.94
N CYS A 42 -7.59 -0.93 -8.77
CA CYS A 42 -6.57 -1.89 -9.15
C CYS A 42 -5.72 -1.25 -10.27
N GLU A 43 -4.42 -1.07 -10.07
CA GLU A 43 -3.54 -0.57 -11.13
C GLU A 43 -3.30 -1.66 -12.17
N GLU A 44 -3.77 -1.41 -13.39
CA GLU A 44 -3.68 -2.32 -14.53
C GLU A 44 -2.33 -2.13 -15.24
N ASP A 45 -1.31 -2.91 -14.87
CA ASP A 45 -0.22 -3.17 -15.81
C ASP A 45 -0.75 -4.15 -16.84
N ASP A 46 -0.91 -3.73 -18.11
CA ASP A 46 -1.10 -4.44 -19.41
C ASP A 46 -1.63 -5.90 -19.42
N SER A 47 -2.25 -6.34 -18.34
CA SER A 47 -2.56 -7.71 -18.03
C SER A 47 -4.05 -7.88 -18.25
N SER A 48 -4.37 -8.66 -19.27
CA SER A 48 -5.72 -9.12 -19.60
C SER A 48 -6.35 -10.03 -18.52
N ALA A 49 -5.83 -10.01 -17.29
CA ALA A 49 -6.13 -10.97 -16.23
C ALA A 49 -7.51 -10.77 -15.57
N GLY A 50 -8.24 -9.71 -15.90
CA GLY A 50 -9.59 -9.44 -15.41
C GLY A 50 -9.65 -9.36 -13.89
N TRP A 51 -9.09 -8.27 -13.33
CA TRP A 51 -9.01 -8.08 -11.88
C TRP A 51 -10.37 -7.69 -11.29
N THR A 52 -10.78 -8.40 -10.24
CA THR A 52 -12.00 -8.13 -9.49
C THR A 52 -11.65 -7.56 -8.12
N LEU A 53 -12.16 -6.36 -7.81
CA LEU A 53 -12.01 -5.78 -6.48
C LEU A 53 -12.91 -6.52 -5.48
N ARG A 54 -12.29 -7.03 -4.42
CA ARG A 54 -12.95 -7.73 -3.33
C ARG A 54 -12.77 -7.01 -2.00
N ARG A 55 -13.70 -7.25 -1.09
CA ARG A 55 -13.61 -6.79 0.29
C ARG A 55 -14.02 -7.84 1.30
N ASN A 56 -13.52 -7.70 2.51
CA ASN A 56 -13.95 -8.45 3.68
C ASN A 56 -14.27 -7.46 4.80
N THR A 57 -15.56 -7.29 5.07
CA THR A 57 -16.06 -6.39 6.12
C THR A 57 -16.68 -7.21 7.24
N THR A 58 -17.16 -6.53 8.29
CA THR A 58 -17.87 -7.19 9.38
C THR A 58 -19.22 -7.78 8.98
N ARG A 59 -19.81 -7.33 7.86
CA ARG A 59 -21.12 -7.79 7.37
C ARG A 59 -20.99 -8.87 6.30
N ASP A 60 -20.09 -8.66 5.35
CA ASP A 60 -20.02 -9.46 4.14
C ASP A 60 -18.57 -9.81 3.79
N THR A 61 -18.37 -11.05 3.36
CA THR A 61 -17.05 -11.57 3.02
C THR A 61 -16.93 -11.80 1.52
N ARG A 62 -15.85 -11.33 0.90
CA ARG A 62 -15.47 -11.56 -0.51
C ARG A 62 -16.46 -11.03 -1.55
N THR A 63 -17.23 -9.99 -1.23
CA THR A 63 -18.16 -9.31 -2.15
C THR A 63 -17.42 -8.52 -3.22
N GLN A 64 -18.04 -8.35 -4.38
CA GLN A 64 -17.50 -7.61 -5.52
C GLN A 64 -18.09 -6.19 -5.58
N CYS A 65 -17.42 -5.27 -6.28
CA CYS A 65 -17.81 -3.86 -6.30
C CYS A 65 -19.29 -3.61 -6.62
N GLU A 66 -19.88 -4.41 -7.53
CA GLU A 66 -21.30 -4.29 -7.90
C GLU A 66 -22.28 -4.42 -6.73
N ASP A 67 -21.89 -5.13 -5.65
CA ASP A 67 -22.75 -5.37 -4.50
C ASP A 67 -22.81 -4.17 -3.54
N TRP A 68 -21.83 -3.25 -3.59
CA TRP A 68 -21.64 -2.24 -2.55
C TRP A 68 -21.12 -0.88 -3.03
N GLY A 69 -20.73 -0.76 -4.28
CA GLY A 69 -20.19 0.45 -4.89
C GLY A 69 -20.61 0.58 -6.34
N ARG A 70 -20.01 1.54 -7.05
CA ARG A 70 -20.22 1.76 -8.47
C ARG A 70 -18.94 1.39 -9.23
N PRO A 71 -18.95 0.32 -10.04
CA PRO A 71 -17.82 0.00 -10.90
C PRO A 71 -17.53 1.14 -11.89
N ALA A 72 -16.25 1.43 -12.08
CA ALA A 72 -15.75 2.45 -13.00
C ALA A 72 -14.42 1.96 -13.60
N GLY A 73 -14.49 1.02 -14.55
CA GLY A 73 -13.30 0.35 -15.10
C GLY A 73 -12.60 -0.49 -14.03
N ALA A 74 -11.30 -0.26 -13.84
CA ALA A 74 -10.47 -0.89 -12.80
C ALA A 74 -10.76 -0.38 -11.37
N SER A 75 -11.62 0.64 -11.26
CA SER A 75 -11.94 1.30 -10.00
C SER A 75 -13.34 0.96 -9.49
N CYS A 76 -13.54 1.12 -8.19
CA CYS A 76 -14.81 1.03 -7.51
C CYS A 76 -15.06 2.29 -6.69
N ASN A 77 -16.16 2.97 -6.97
CA ASN A 77 -16.50 4.24 -6.35
C ASN A 77 -17.58 4.04 -5.28
N ILE A 78 -17.28 4.47 -4.07
CA ILE A 78 -18.22 4.52 -2.94
C ILE A 78 -18.58 5.98 -2.69
N SER A 79 -19.81 6.37 -3.02
CA SER A 79 -20.24 7.77 -2.84
C SER A 79 -20.34 8.17 -1.37
N TYR A 80 -20.72 7.23 -0.50
CA TYR A 80 -21.10 7.47 0.88
C TYR A 80 -20.64 6.30 1.76
N ILE A 81 -19.35 6.30 2.12
CA ILE A 81 -18.80 5.23 2.95
C ILE A 81 -19.33 5.31 4.38
N VAL A 82 -19.64 4.17 4.99
CA VAL A 82 -20.22 4.07 6.34
C VAL A 82 -19.43 3.11 7.23
N PRO A 83 -19.60 3.14 8.57
CA PRO A 83 -18.79 2.31 9.48
C PRO A 83 -18.76 0.82 9.15
N TRP A 84 -19.83 0.28 8.59
CA TRP A 84 -19.95 -1.12 8.17
C TRP A 84 -19.10 -1.49 6.95
N ASP A 85 -18.60 -0.49 6.21
CA ASP A 85 -17.65 -0.69 5.11
C ASP A 85 -16.20 -0.81 5.61
N SER A 86 -15.97 -0.68 6.93
CA SER A 86 -14.63 -0.92 7.49
C SER A 86 -14.22 -2.37 7.27
N GLY A 87 -12.98 -2.59 6.82
CA GLY A 87 -12.50 -3.91 6.48
C GLY A 87 -11.27 -3.91 5.58
N VAL A 88 -10.97 -5.10 5.09
CA VAL A 88 -9.80 -5.35 4.23
C VAL A 88 -10.24 -5.43 2.77
N TYR A 89 -9.52 -4.74 1.88
CA TYR A 89 -9.80 -4.66 0.46
C TYR A 89 -8.59 -5.18 -0.33
N TRP A 90 -8.82 -5.89 -1.44
CA TRP A 90 -7.77 -6.40 -2.34
C TRP A 90 -8.35 -6.66 -3.74
N CYS A 91 -7.49 -6.66 -4.75
CA CYS A 91 -7.82 -7.09 -6.10
C CYS A 91 -7.49 -8.58 -6.25
N GLN A 92 -8.36 -9.33 -6.92
CA GLN A 92 -8.14 -10.74 -7.24
C GLN A 92 -8.29 -10.99 -8.74
N SER A 93 -7.31 -11.65 -9.35
CA SER A 93 -7.37 -12.04 -10.76
C SER A 93 -8.25 -13.28 -10.97
N THR A 94 -8.70 -13.49 -12.20
CA THR A 94 -9.41 -14.71 -12.62
C THR A 94 -8.61 -15.99 -12.37
N GLN A 95 -7.28 -15.90 -12.37
CA GLN A 95 -6.34 -17.00 -12.12
C GLN A 95 -6.02 -17.20 -10.63
N GLY A 96 -6.62 -16.41 -9.74
CA GLY A 96 -6.48 -16.52 -8.29
C GLY A 96 -5.34 -15.74 -7.66
N ALA A 97 -4.55 -14.98 -8.44
CA ALA A 97 -3.55 -14.07 -7.89
C ALA A 97 -4.20 -12.90 -7.14
N THR A 98 -3.53 -12.37 -6.12
CA THR A 98 -4.03 -11.26 -5.30
C THR A 98 -3.03 -10.10 -5.27
N SER A 99 -3.54 -8.86 -5.30
CA SER A 99 -2.75 -7.65 -5.05
C SER A 99 -2.29 -7.54 -3.59
N ASN A 100 -1.62 -6.43 -3.25
CA ASN A 100 -1.58 -5.96 -1.86
C ASN A 100 -3.01 -5.83 -1.30
N SER A 101 -3.10 -5.92 0.02
CA SER A 101 -4.33 -5.65 0.75
C SER A 101 -4.19 -4.32 1.49
N ILE A 102 -5.29 -3.57 1.54
CA ILE A 102 -5.39 -2.34 2.31
C ILE A 102 -6.47 -2.48 3.37
N ASN A 103 -6.27 -1.86 4.52
CA ASN A 103 -7.25 -1.83 5.59
C ASN A 103 -7.86 -0.43 5.68
N ILE A 104 -9.19 -0.36 5.61
CA ILE A 104 -9.96 0.87 5.66
C ILE A 104 -10.79 0.88 6.93
N THR A 105 -10.65 1.95 7.70
CA THR A 105 -11.45 2.20 8.91
C THR A 105 -12.34 3.41 8.70
N VAL A 106 -13.64 3.23 8.89
CA VAL A 106 -14.64 4.28 8.72
C VAL A 106 -15.26 4.59 10.07
N THR A 107 -15.11 5.84 10.52
CA THR A 107 -15.59 6.24 11.83
C THR A 107 -16.86 7.09 11.77
N GLY A 108 -17.78 6.83 12.70
CA GLY A 108 -18.87 7.75 13.04
C GLY A 108 -18.46 8.84 14.03
N GLY A 109 -17.23 8.79 14.56
CA GLY A 109 -16.68 9.69 15.56
C GLY A 109 -16.27 11.07 15.01
N ALA A 110 -15.71 11.89 15.89
CA ALA A 110 -15.37 13.28 15.60
C ALA A 110 -13.94 13.48 15.09
N VAL A 111 -13.05 12.49 15.22
CA VAL A 111 -11.62 12.59 14.90
C VAL A 111 -11.18 11.38 14.06
N ILE A 112 -10.31 11.62 13.07
CA ILE A 112 -9.58 10.60 12.33
C ILE A 112 -8.08 10.90 12.34
N LEU A 113 -7.29 9.84 12.15
CA LEU A 113 -5.88 9.93 11.81
C LEU A 113 -5.71 9.62 10.32
N GLN A 114 -5.41 10.64 9.53
CA GLN A 114 -5.02 10.50 8.13
C GLN A 114 -3.58 9.98 8.08
N SER A 115 -3.43 8.68 7.86
CA SER A 115 -2.16 7.99 7.61
C SER A 115 -2.21 7.29 6.24
N PRO A 116 -1.06 7.12 5.56
CA PRO A 116 -1.04 6.50 4.24
C PRO A 116 -1.62 5.10 4.28
N VAL A 117 -2.37 4.75 3.24
CA VAL A 117 -3.00 3.44 3.10
C VAL A 117 -2.01 2.35 2.68
N LEU A 118 -0.93 2.74 2.01
CA LEU A 118 0.14 1.87 1.53
C LEU A 118 1.34 1.90 2.48
N PRO A 119 2.16 0.83 2.52
CA PRO A 119 3.39 0.83 3.27
C PRO A 119 4.33 1.97 2.88
N VAL A 120 4.98 2.57 3.88
CA VAL A 120 5.99 3.62 3.68
C VAL A 120 7.35 2.97 3.48
N MET A 121 8.13 3.47 2.53
CA MET A 121 9.48 2.98 2.29
C MET A 121 10.47 3.51 3.34
N GLU A 122 11.38 2.65 3.81
CA GLU A 122 12.47 3.08 4.69
C GLU A 122 13.28 4.24 4.08
N GLY A 123 13.77 5.12 4.96
CA GLY A 123 14.52 6.33 4.62
C GLY A 123 13.67 7.50 4.14
N HIS A 124 12.39 7.29 3.80
CA HIS A 124 11.48 8.37 3.41
C HIS A 124 10.85 9.06 4.62
N ASP A 125 10.30 10.25 4.38
CA ASP A 125 9.53 10.98 5.39
C ASP A 125 8.04 10.68 5.18
N VAL A 126 7.30 10.49 6.27
CA VAL A 126 5.84 10.35 6.26
C VAL A 126 5.22 11.40 7.17
N THR A 127 4.14 12.02 6.70
CA THR A 127 3.35 12.94 7.51
C THR A 127 1.99 12.32 7.80
N VAL A 128 1.64 12.23 9.08
CA VAL A 128 0.31 11.85 9.54
C VAL A 128 -0.43 13.08 10.04
N ARG A 129 -1.74 13.14 9.79
CA ARG A 129 -2.55 14.30 10.12
C ARG A 129 -3.75 13.91 10.97
N CYS A 130 -3.92 14.59 12.09
CA CYS A 130 -5.11 14.48 12.91
C CYS A 130 -6.15 15.49 12.42
N GLU A 131 -7.36 15.03 12.14
CA GLU A 131 -8.42 15.88 11.60
C GLU A 131 -9.70 15.75 12.42
N ALA A 132 -10.28 16.89 12.79
CA ALA A 132 -11.61 16.95 13.39
C ALA A 132 -12.69 17.08 12.31
N ARG A 133 -13.85 16.45 12.53
CA ARG A 133 -14.96 16.44 11.57
C ARG A 133 -15.69 17.79 11.45
N SER A 134 -15.82 18.51 12.56
CA SER A 134 -16.70 19.69 12.63
C SER A 134 -16.24 20.69 13.71
N PRO A 135 -15.77 21.88 13.32
CA PRO A 135 -15.43 22.28 11.94
C PRO A 135 -14.22 21.48 11.41
N PRO A 136 -14.18 21.13 10.10
CA PRO A 136 -13.01 20.52 9.48
C PRO A 136 -11.79 21.41 9.68
N SER A 137 -10.88 20.97 10.54
CA SER A 137 -9.71 21.76 10.92
C SER A 137 -8.61 20.86 11.46
N SER A 138 -7.37 21.28 11.19
CA SER A 138 -6.21 20.70 11.85
C SER A 138 -6.01 21.47 13.15
N LEU A 139 -6.42 20.85 14.26
CA LEU A 139 -6.33 21.42 15.60
C LEU A 139 -5.08 20.87 16.30
N PRO A 140 -4.61 21.52 17.37
CA PRO A 140 -3.57 20.96 18.21
C PRO A 140 -3.91 19.53 18.65
N ALA A 141 -3.01 18.59 18.38
CA ALA A 141 -3.25 17.17 18.61
C ALA A 141 -2.04 16.49 19.25
N ALA A 142 -2.32 15.57 20.17
CA ALA A 142 -1.34 14.65 20.72
C ALA A 142 -1.33 13.36 19.90
N PHE A 143 -0.14 12.86 19.56
CA PHE A 143 0.07 11.65 18.78
C PHE A 143 0.63 10.53 19.65
N TYR A 144 0.16 9.32 19.42
CA TYR A 144 0.57 8.13 20.16
C TYR A 144 0.96 7.02 19.19
N LYS A 145 2.00 6.27 19.57
CA LYS A 145 2.42 5.03 18.92
C LYS A 145 2.37 3.90 19.94
N ASP A 146 1.64 2.84 19.63
CA ASP A 146 1.49 1.67 20.50
C ASP A 146 1.04 2.05 21.93
N GLY A 147 0.19 3.08 22.03
CA GLY A 147 -0.30 3.66 23.28
C GLY A 147 0.63 4.65 23.99
N SER A 148 1.87 4.81 23.53
CA SER A 148 2.86 5.74 24.10
C SER A 148 2.80 7.11 23.41
N LEU A 149 2.83 8.19 24.18
CA LEU A 149 2.87 9.55 23.62
C LEU A 149 4.20 9.78 22.88
N ILE A 150 4.13 10.14 21.60
CA ILE A 150 5.31 10.39 20.76
C ILE A 150 5.51 11.87 20.43
N GLY A 151 4.47 12.70 20.60
CA GLY A 151 4.55 14.13 20.33
C GLY A 151 3.21 14.84 20.44
N ALA A 152 3.24 16.16 20.52
CA ALA A 152 2.05 17.00 20.44
C ALA A 152 2.32 18.16 19.49
N GLU A 153 1.51 18.27 18.44
CA GLU A 153 1.74 19.19 17.34
C GLU A 153 0.64 20.24 17.29
N PRO A 154 0.97 21.55 17.29
CA PRO A 154 -0.02 22.63 17.33
C PRO A 154 -0.83 22.73 16.04
N THR A 155 -0.28 22.25 14.92
CA THR A 155 -0.96 22.18 13.62
C THR A 155 -1.74 20.89 13.43
N GLY A 156 -1.63 19.92 14.35
CA GLY A 156 -2.23 18.59 14.21
C GLY A 156 -1.59 17.75 13.11
N HIS A 157 -0.39 18.09 12.64
CA HIS A 157 0.37 17.33 11.63
C HIS A 157 1.69 16.89 12.26
N MET A 158 2.02 15.60 12.16
CA MET A 158 3.27 15.05 12.66
C MET A 158 4.04 14.41 11.51
N THR A 159 5.30 14.80 11.35
CA THR A 159 6.20 14.20 10.35
C THR A 159 7.22 13.29 11.02
N ILE A 160 7.20 12.02 10.64
CA ILE A 160 8.23 11.03 11.00
C ILE A 160 9.29 11.09 9.89
N ARG A 161 10.50 11.50 10.25
CA ARG A 161 11.60 11.67 9.29
C ARG A 161 12.48 10.45 9.24
N ARG A 162 12.96 10.10 8.04
CA ARG A 162 13.85 8.94 7.81
C ARG A 162 13.28 7.66 8.44
N VAL A 163 12.06 7.32 8.03
CA VAL A 163 11.31 6.16 8.53
C VAL A 163 12.17 4.90 8.51
N SER A 164 12.07 4.12 9.57
CA SER A 164 12.75 2.85 9.77
C SER A 164 11.76 1.78 10.18
N LYS A 165 12.15 0.49 10.17
CA LYS A 165 11.28 -0.57 10.68
C LYS A 165 10.80 -0.37 12.12
N ALA A 166 11.54 0.38 12.94
CA ALA A 166 11.14 0.71 14.30
C ALA A 166 9.95 1.69 14.37
N ASP A 167 9.64 2.41 13.30
CA ASP A 167 8.49 3.30 13.20
C ASP A 167 7.21 2.55 12.78
N GLU A 168 7.29 1.27 12.44
CA GLU A 168 6.09 0.45 12.24
C GLU A 168 5.33 0.27 13.56
N GLY A 169 4.01 0.41 13.51
CA GLY A 169 3.15 0.20 14.68
C GLY A 169 1.75 0.79 14.56
N LEU A 170 1.05 0.81 15.68
CA LEU A 170 -0.33 1.30 15.78
C LEU A 170 -0.36 2.76 16.24
N TYR A 171 -0.81 3.64 15.36
CA TYR A 171 -0.86 5.08 15.61
C TYR A 171 -2.28 5.55 15.93
N THR A 172 -2.39 6.47 16.89
CA THR A 172 -3.61 7.23 17.19
C THR A 172 -3.27 8.70 17.39
N CYS A 173 -4.27 9.57 17.25
CA CYS A 173 -4.16 10.96 17.66
C CYS A 173 -5.34 11.36 18.56
N ASN A 174 -5.15 12.38 19.39
CA ASN A 174 -6.16 12.91 20.28
C ASN A 174 -6.20 14.43 20.18
N ILE A 175 -7.39 14.97 19.91
CA ILE A 175 -7.66 16.41 19.91
C ILE A 175 -8.42 16.73 21.19
N SER A 176 -7.86 17.62 22.01
CA SER A 176 -8.48 18.11 23.24
C SER A 176 -9.90 18.63 22.97
N GLY A 177 -10.89 18.07 23.68
CA GLY A 177 -12.31 18.43 23.51
C GLY A 177 -13.05 17.70 22.38
N HIS A 178 -12.36 17.00 21.48
CA HIS A 178 -12.97 16.20 20.40
C HIS A 178 -12.77 14.69 20.57
N GLY A 179 -11.73 14.27 21.28
CA GLY A 179 -11.43 12.88 21.59
C GLY A 179 -10.34 12.26 20.71
N ALA A 180 -10.22 10.93 20.79
CA ALA A 180 -9.21 10.17 20.07
C ALA A 180 -9.72 9.62 18.73
N SER A 181 -8.82 9.53 17.75
CA SER A 181 -9.07 8.81 16.51
C SER A 181 -9.17 7.30 16.76
N PRO A 182 -9.81 6.54 15.86
CA PRO A 182 -9.52 5.12 15.74
C PRO A 182 -8.01 4.87 15.55
N PRO A 183 -7.52 3.66 15.88
CA PRO A 183 -6.14 3.29 15.58
C PRO A 183 -5.92 3.03 14.09
N SER A 184 -4.75 3.40 13.57
CA SER A 184 -4.30 3.04 12.22
C SER A 184 -2.93 2.39 12.26
N TRP A 185 -2.75 1.30 11.53
CA TRP A 185 -1.47 0.63 11.39
C TRP A 185 -0.63 1.33 10.34
N LEU A 186 0.55 1.82 10.73
CA LEU A 186 1.55 2.34 9.80
C LEU A 186 2.54 1.22 9.48
N SER A 187 2.49 0.71 8.25
CA SER A 187 3.40 -0.33 7.78
C SER A 187 4.65 0.28 7.16
N VAL A 188 5.82 -0.31 7.44
CA VAL A 188 7.10 0.10 6.86
C VAL A 188 7.67 -1.04 6.03
N THR A 189 7.95 -0.76 4.76
CA THR A 189 8.62 -1.69 3.84
C THR A 189 10.08 -1.30 3.66
N GLY A 190 10.95 -2.31 3.57
CA GLY A 190 12.37 -2.11 3.33
C GLY A 190 12.63 -1.43 1.98
N GLN A 191 13.81 -0.84 1.85
CA GLN A 191 14.28 -0.27 0.58
C GLN A 191 14.31 -1.36 -0.51
N GLU A 192 13.69 -1.08 -1.65
CA GLU A 192 13.61 -2.04 -2.75
C GLU A 192 15.02 -2.45 -3.19
N VAL A 193 15.31 -3.75 -3.07
CA VAL A 193 16.54 -4.34 -3.52
C VAL A 193 16.48 -4.40 -5.05
N THR A 194 17.10 -3.46 -5.73
CA THR A 194 17.20 -3.47 -7.19
C THR A 194 17.99 -4.70 -7.63
N LEU A 195 17.30 -5.68 -8.22
CA LEU A 195 17.91 -6.84 -8.86
C LEU A 195 18.54 -6.38 -10.18
N VAL A 196 19.82 -6.02 -10.15
CA VAL A 196 20.58 -5.80 -11.39
C VAL A 196 20.88 -7.17 -12.00
N SER A 197 20.50 -7.38 -13.26
CA SER A 197 20.84 -8.60 -14.00
C SER A 197 22.36 -8.70 -14.19
N CYS A 198 22.95 -9.82 -13.79
CA CYS A 198 24.28 -10.22 -14.26
C CYS A 198 24.08 -11.25 -15.37
N ASN A 199 24.75 -11.08 -16.52
CA ASN A 199 24.58 -11.89 -17.73
C ASN A 199 24.64 -13.42 -17.53
N ARG A 200 25.08 -13.92 -16.35
CA ARG A 200 25.14 -15.36 -16.01
C ARG A 200 24.82 -15.71 -14.54
N GLY A 201 24.14 -14.86 -13.76
CA GLY A 201 23.91 -15.13 -12.33
C GLY A 201 22.76 -14.37 -11.67
N ILE A 202 22.44 -14.74 -10.42
CA ILE A 202 21.48 -14.06 -9.54
C ILE A 202 22.25 -13.09 -8.65
N ILE A 203 21.80 -11.83 -8.56
CA ILE A 203 22.32 -10.88 -7.57
C ILE A 203 21.42 -10.93 -6.34
N ILE A 204 22.04 -11.10 -5.16
CA ILE A 204 21.39 -10.83 -3.89
C ILE A 204 21.97 -9.51 -3.38
N ALA A 205 21.12 -8.51 -3.23
CA ALA A 205 21.49 -7.27 -2.56
C ALA A 205 20.79 -7.21 -1.19
N GLN A 206 21.54 -6.83 -0.16
CA GLN A 206 21.04 -6.72 1.22
C GLN A 206 21.45 -5.37 1.78
N ASN A 207 20.51 -4.63 2.36
CA ASN A 207 20.84 -3.41 3.08
C ASN A 207 21.05 -3.77 4.57
N VAL A 208 22.27 -3.62 5.06
CA VAL A 208 22.60 -3.83 6.48
C VAL A 208 23.12 -2.50 7.01
N THR A 209 22.41 -1.92 7.98
CA THR A 209 22.81 -0.66 8.64
C THR A 209 23.11 0.50 7.67
N GLY A 210 22.37 0.59 6.56
CA GLY A 210 22.55 1.64 5.56
C GLY A 210 23.67 1.39 4.55
N MET A 211 24.35 0.23 4.62
CA MET A 211 25.30 -0.22 3.60
C MET A 211 24.65 -1.27 2.70
N LEU A 212 24.78 -1.08 1.39
CA LEU A 212 24.30 -2.02 0.38
C LEU A 212 25.35 -3.10 0.10
N TYR A 213 25.05 -4.34 0.47
CA TYR A 213 25.87 -5.50 0.19
C TYR A 213 25.37 -6.19 -1.07
N VAL A 214 26.15 -6.12 -2.15
CA VAL A 214 25.80 -6.77 -3.42
C VAL A 214 26.64 -8.02 -3.63
N LYS A 215 26.00 -9.19 -3.77
CA LYS A 215 26.65 -10.47 -4.08
C LYS A 215 26.09 -11.06 -5.36
N CYS A 216 26.98 -11.47 -6.27
CA CYS A 216 26.61 -12.16 -7.51
C CYS A 216 26.86 -13.66 -7.40
N TYR A 217 25.84 -14.47 -7.65
CA TYR A 217 25.85 -15.92 -7.58
C TYR A 217 25.63 -16.56 -8.96
N GLN A 218 26.53 -17.46 -9.35
CA GLN A 218 26.31 -18.36 -10.49
C GLN A 218 26.28 -19.79 -9.95
N GLY A 219 25.08 -20.34 -9.75
CA GLY A 219 24.89 -21.57 -8.96
C GLY A 219 25.20 -21.34 -7.48
N VAL A 220 26.09 -22.14 -6.88
CA VAL A 220 26.56 -22.00 -5.48
C VAL A 220 27.87 -21.19 -5.33
N LYS A 221 28.43 -20.64 -6.41
CA LYS A 221 29.70 -19.88 -6.37
C LYS A 221 29.45 -18.36 -6.39
N CYS A 222 30.10 -17.64 -5.46
CA CYS A 222 30.08 -16.18 -5.35
C CYS A 222 31.22 -15.57 -6.20
N PHE A 223 30.90 -14.67 -7.14
CA PHE A 223 31.85 -14.13 -8.13
C PHE A 223 32.35 -12.70 -7.85
N GLY A 224 31.89 -12.07 -6.76
CA GLY A 224 32.37 -10.75 -6.36
C GLY A 224 31.53 -10.14 -5.25
N SER A 225 32.10 -9.17 -4.54
CA SER A 225 31.41 -8.32 -3.56
C SER A 225 31.74 -6.87 -3.88
N CYS A 226 30.73 -6.04 -4.13
CA CYS A 226 30.88 -4.60 -4.24
C CYS A 226 30.30 -3.97 -2.98
N VAL A 227 31.09 -3.09 -2.35
CA VAL A 227 30.66 -2.24 -1.24
C VAL A 227 30.57 -0.83 -1.81
N SER A 228 29.39 -0.24 -1.80
CA SER A 228 29.17 1.18 -2.10
C SER A 228 28.88 1.94 -0.82
#